data_AF-A0A8E2LEW3-F1
#
_entry.id   AF-A0A8E2LEW3-F1
#
_cell.length_a   1.000
_cell.length_b   1.000
_cell.length_c   1.000
_cell.angle_alpha   90.00
_cell.angle_beta   90.00
_cell.angle_gamma   90.00
#
_symmetry.space_group_name_H-M   'P 1'
#
loop_
_entity.id
_entity.type
_entity.pdbx_description
1 polymer ?
#
loop_
_entity_poly.entity_id
_entity_poly.type
_entity_poly.pdbx_seq_one_letter_code
_entity_poly.pdbx_strand_id
1 'polypeptide(L)'
;MQEVYSTSSKRDLMGSVLKAFALSLLVAVVGMLIGTMVPPALFMPLMIVEFVLLLAAFFVRKRKSVGYAFLFAFTFISGITTYPIVAYYAATSGAQVLISAFTGTLVIFAVMSFVGTKTKKDLSFLSGFLLTALLALVVIGLINIFVPFSSTALFVASIIGTVVFSLYIMYDFNRMKNMDFTDEAVPLLALNLYLDFINLFLNLLRFFGFLSRD
;
A
#
# COMPACT_ATOMS: atom_id res chain seq x y z
N MET A 1 -4.12 19.72 -39.70
CA MET A 1 -4.30 20.10 -38.29
C MET A 1 -3.40 19.19 -37.47
N GLN A 2 -2.23 19.67 -37.08
CA GLN A 2 -1.36 18.94 -36.16
C GLN A 2 -1.94 19.13 -34.76
N GLU A 3 -2.47 18.07 -34.17
CA GLU A 3 -2.79 18.07 -32.74
C GLU A 3 -1.51 18.44 -31.99
N VAL A 4 -1.58 19.54 -31.26
CA VAL A 4 -0.59 19.92 -30.27
C VAL A 4 -0.65 18.85 -29.18
N TYR A 5 0.12 17.76 -29.34
CA TYR A 5 0.39 16.84 -28.24
C TYR A 5 1.07 17.67 -27.15
N SER A 6 0.31 18.06 -26.12
CA SER A 6 0.88 18.68 -24.95
C SER A 6 1.81 17.65 -24.32
N THR A 7 3.11 17.78 -24.52
CA THR A 7 4.10 17.01 -23.78
C THR A 7 4.00 17.46 -22.33
N SER A 8 3.15 16.80 -21.54
CA SER A 8 3.00 17.04 -20.11
C SER A 8 4.40 17.06 -19.48
N SER A 9 4.74 18.13 -18.75
CA SER A 9 6.03 18.19 -18.09
C SER A 9 6.12 17.08 -17.04
N LYS A 10 7.31 16.53 -16.79
CA LYS A 10 7.54 15.50 -15.76
C LYS A 10 6.98 15.89 -14.39
N ARG A 11 7.03 17.19 -14.07
CA ARG A 11 6.44 17.75 -12.84
C ARG A 11 4.92 17.59 -12.81
N ASP A 12 4.27 17.84 -13.95
CA ASP A 12 2.81 17.74 -14.09
C ASP A 12 2.37 16.28 -13.99
N LEU A 13 3.11 15.37 -14.63
CA LEU A 13 2.88 13.92 -14.56
C LEU A 13 3.00 13.38 -13.14
N MET A 14 4.04 13.78 -12.40
CA MET A 14 4.18 13.39 -10.99
C MET A 14 3.03 13.95 -10.15
N GLY A 15 2.59 15.18 -10.43
CA GLY A 15 1.39 15.77 -9.82
C GLY A 15 0.13 14.95 -10.11
N SER A 16 -0.05 14.47 -11.33
CA SER A 16 -1.18 13.59 -11.71
C SER A 16 -1.15 12.26 -10.96
N VAL A 17 0.01 11.63 -10.79
CA VAL A 17 0.17 10.41 -9.97
C VAL A 17 -0.27 10.66 -8.53
N LEU A 18 0.19 11.76 -7.92
CA LEU A 18 -0.15 12.08 -6.53
C LEU A 18 -1.65 12.38 -6.36
N LYS A 19 -2.26 13.07 -7.32
CA LYS A 19 -3.71 13.30 -7.33
C LYS A 19 -4.50 12.00 -7.46
N ALA A 20 -4.09 11.12 -8.38
CA ALA A 20 -4.73 9.82 -8.57
C ALA A 20 -4.58 8.91 -7.32
N PHE A 21 -3.41 8.95 -6.67
CA PHE A 21 -3.16 8.26 -5.40
C PHE A 21 -4.02 8.85 -4.26
N ALA A 22 -4.07 10.17 -4.10
CA ALA A 22 -4.90 10.80 -3.07
C ALA A 22 -6.40 10.46 -3.27
N LEU A 23 -6.88 10.51 -4.52
CA LEU A 23 -8.23 10.11 -4.84
C LEU A 23 -8.48 8.62 -4.57
N SER A 24 -7.50 7.75 -4.84
CA SER A 24 -7.62 6.32 -4.57
C SER A 24 -7.71 6.00 -3.07
N LEU A 25 -7.01 6.77 -2.21
CA LEU A 25 -7.18 6.73 -0.75
C LEU A 25 -8.60 7.15 -0.34
N LEU A 26 -9.14 8.23 -0.90
CA LEU A 26 -10.53 8.66 -0.62
C LEU A 26 -11.54 7.59 -1.05
N VAL A 27 -11.36 7.00 -2.22
CA VAL A 27 -12.19 5.89 -2.72
C VAL A 27 -12.10 4.67 -1.79
N ALA A 28 -10.91 4.37 -1.26
CA ALA A 28 -10.74 3.30 -0.27
C ALA A 28 -11.44 3.62 1.06
N VAL A 29 -11.44 4.88 1.50
CA VAL A 29 -12.22 5.31 2.69
C VAL A 29 -13.72 5.11 2.45
N VAL A 30 -14.23 5.49 1.27
CA VAL A 30 -15.63 5.23 0.91
C VAL A 30 -15.92 3.73 0.89
N GLY A 31 -15.02 2.91 0.32
CA GLY A 31 -15.11 1.45 0.39
C GLY A 31 -15.16 0.94 1.83
N MET A 32 -14.32 1.45 2.72
CA MET A 32 -14.31 1.07 4.14
C MET A 32 -15.61 1.45 4.84
N LEU A 33 -16.20 2.62 4.54
CA LEU A 33 -17.52 3.01 5.04
C LEU A 33 -18.59 2.02 4.58
N ILE A 34 -18.58 1.59 3.32
CA ILE A 34 -19.49 0.52 2.84
C ILE A 34 -19.19 -0.82 3.55
N GLY A 35 -17.92 -1.09 3.86
CA GLY A 35 -17.49 -2.25 4.65
C GLY A 35 -18.17 -2.35 6.02
N THR A 36 -18.54 -1.23 6.65
CA THR A 36 -19.29 -1.22 7.92
C THR A 36 -20.68 -1.85 7.82
N MET A 37 -21.25 -1.90 6.62
CA MET A 37 -22.57 -2.46 6.34
C MET A 37 -22.51 -3.94 5.96
N VAL A 38 -21.30 -4.50 5.77
CA VAL A 38 -21.12 -5.92 5.45
C VAL A 38 -21.38 -6.76 6.72
N PRO A 39 -22.28 -7.74 6.68
CA PRO A 39 -22.53 -8.61 7.83
C PRO A 39 -21.25 -9.35 8.27
N PRO A 40 -20.97 -9.49 9.57
CA PRO A 40 -19.78 -10.20 10.05
C PRO A 40 -19.63 -11.63 9.53
N ALA A 41 -20.75 -12.30 9.21
CA ALA A 41 -20.76 -13.63 8.61
C ALA A 41 -20.10 -13.70 7.21
N LEU A 42 -19.96 -12.56 6.53
CA LEU A 42 -19.30 -12.45 5.22
C LEU A 42 -17.86 -11.91 5.32
N PHE A 43 -17.35 -11.66 6.53
CA PHE A 43 -15.98 -11.19 6.69
C PHE A 43 -14.99 -12.28 6.32
N MET A 44 -14.09 -11.95 5.40
CA MET A 44 -12.94 -12.80 5.13
C MET A 44 -11.99 -12.79 6.34
N PRO A 45 -11.36 -13.93 6.66
CA PRO A 45 -10.29 -13.98 7.65
C PRO A 45 -9.20 -12.94 7.37
N LEU A 46 -8.73 -12.25 8.41
CA LEU A 46 -7.80 -11.11 8.28
C LEU A 46 -6.53 -11.49 7.52
N MET A 47 -5.98 -12.68 7.82
CA MET A 47 -4.79 -13.22 7.14
C MET A 47 -4.96 -13.38 5.63
N ILE A 48 -6.19 -13.66 5.15
CA ILE A 48 -6.49 -13.79 3.73
C ILE A 48 -6.48 -12.42 3.06
N VAL A 49 -7.11 -11.42 3.68
CA VAL A 49 -7.13 -10.04 3.16
C VAL A 49 -5.70 -9.50 3.04
N GLU A 50 -4.89 -9.67 4.08
CA GLU A 50 -3.49 -9.23 4.10
C GLU A 50 -2.66 -9.94 3.02
N PHE A 51 -2.81 -11.26 2.91
CA PHE A 51 -2.15 -12.02 1.86
C PHE A 51 -2.56 -11.55 0.45
N VAL A 52 -3.84 -11.28 0.21
CA VAL A 52 -4.34 -10.78 -1.09
C VAL A 52 -3.74 -9.42 -1.42
N LEU A 53 -3.56 -8.52 -0.44
CA LEU A 53 -2.94 -7.21 -0.66
C LEU A 53 -1.43 -7.30 -0.94
N LEU A 54 -0.72 -8.23 -0.28
CA LEU A 54 0.68 -8.54 -0.60
C LEU A 54 0.81 -9.12 -2.01
N LEU A 55 -0.07 -10.06 -2.35
CA LEU A 55 -0.11 -10.71 -3.66
C LEU A 55 -0.45 -9.69 -4.77
N ALA A 56 -1.38 -8.79 -4.52
CA ALA A 56 -1.71 -7.69 -5.41
C ALA A 56 -0.51 -6.76 -5.62
N ALA A 57 0.20 -6.36 -4.56
CA ALA A 57 1.44 -5.59 -4.66
C ALA A 57 2.47 -6.29 -5.56
N PHE A 58 2.65 -7.60 -5.42
CA PHE A 58 3.56 -8.37 -6.25
C PHE A 58 3.16 -8.39 -7.73
N PHE A 59 1.88 -8.67 -8.03
CA PHE A 59 1.40 -8.76 -9.41
C PHE A 59 1.34 -7.41 -10.12
N VAL A 60 0.86 -6.36 -9.44
CA VAL A 60 0.75 -5.01 -10.01
C VAL A 60 2.13 -4.49 -10.40
N ARG A 61 3.15 -4.73 -9.58
CA ARG A 61 4.54 -4.32 -9.89
C ARG A 61 5.13 -5.00 -11.12
N LYS A 62 4.55 -6.12 -11.58
CA LYS A 62 4.91 -6.82 -12.82
C LYS A 62 4.07 -6.40 -14.04
N ARG A 63 3.02 -5.58 -13.85
CA ARG A 63 2.20 -5.09 -14.97
C ARG A 63 2.92 -3.98 -15.73
N LYS A 64 2.60 -3.88 -17.03
CA LYS A 64 3.11 -2.82 -17.91
C LYS A 64 2.23 -1.56 -17.86
N SER A 65 0.91 -1.74 -17.75
CA SER A 65 -0.06 -0.65 -17.65
C SER A 65 -1.32 -1.11 -16.91
N VAL A 66 -2.02 -0.14 -16.32
CA VAL A 66 -3.30 -0.28 -15.63
C VAL A 66 -4.13 0.97 -15.95
N GLY A 67 -5.44 0.84 -16.12
CA GLY A 67 -6.36 1.97 -16.34
C GLY A 67 -6.97 2.53 -15.06
N TYR A 68 -7.48 3.77 -15.10
CA TYR A 68 -8.14 4.43 -13.96
C TYR A 68 -9.34 3.65 -13.41
N ALA A 69 -10.14 3.02 -14.28
CA ALA A 69 -11.28 2.21 -13.86
C ALA A 69 -10.83 1.06 -12.94
N PHE A 70 -9.75 0.37 -13.29
CA PHE A 70 -9.19 -0.69 -12.46
C PHE A 70 -8.59 -0.14 -11.16
N LEU A 71 -7.84 0.98 -11.22
CA LEU A 71 -7.31 1.64 -10.02
C LEU A 71 -8.42 1.88 -9.00
N PHE A 72 -9.49 2.58 -9.38
CA PHE A 72 -10.54 2.96 -8.43
C PHE A 72 -11.43 1.79 -8.02
N ALA A 73 -11.74 0.87 -8.93
CA ALA A 73 -12.45 -0.36 -8.56
C ALA A 73 -11.65 -1.19 -7.55
N PHE A 74 -10.33 -1.33 -7.78
CA PHE A 74 -9.44 -2.03 -6.88
C PHE A 74 -9.38 -1.36 -5.51
N THR A 75 -9.15 -0.04 -5.43
CA THR A 75 -9.03 0.64 -4.14
C THR A 75 -10.35 0.69 -3.38
N PHE A 76 -11.49 0.77 -4.08
CA PHE A 76 -12.82 0.68 -3.49
C PHE A 76 -13.05 -0.68 -2.83
N ILE A 77 -12.83 -1.77 -3.58
CA ILE A 77 -12.97 -3.14 -3.06
C ILE A 77 -11.98 -3.38 -1.92
N SER A 78 -10.73 -2.95 -2.08
CA SER A 78 -9.71 -3.05 -1.04
C SER A 78 -10.12 -2.32 0.24
N GLY A 79 -10.79 -1.17 0.14
CA GLY A 79 -11.39 -0.47 1.28
C GLY A 79 -12.43 -1.31 2.02
N ILE A 80 -13.38 -1.90 1.28
CA ILE A 80 -14.41 -2.80 1.84
C ILE A 80 -13.74 -3.97 2.57
N THR A 81 -12.78 -4.63 1.92
CA THR A 81 -12.14 -5.83 2.47
C THR A 81 -11.19 -5.54 3.62
N THR A 82 -10.69 -4.31 3.75
CA THR A 82 -9.80 -3.90 4.86
C THR A 82 -10.57 -3.58 6.13
N TYR A 83 -11.86 -3.22 6.02
CA TYR A 83 -12.68 -2.86 7.18
C TYR A 83 -12.67 -3.92 8.31
N PRO A 84 -12.81 -5.24 8.06
CA PRO A 84 -12.74 -6.25 9.11
C PRO A 84 -11.43 -6.22 9.92
N ILE A 85 -10.30 -5.89 9.29
CA ILE A 85 -9.01 -5.76 9.99
C ILE A 85 -9.05 -4.55 10.93
N VAL A 86 -9.52 -3.41 10.43
CA VAL A 86 -9.65 -2.17 11.23
C VAL A 86 -10.61 -2.38 12.40
N ALA A 87 -11.77 -3.00 12.16
CA ALA A 87 -12.76 -3.30 13.19
C ALA A 87 -12.21 -4.24 14.27
N TYR A 88 -11.44 -5.26 13.87
CA TYR A 88 -10.78 -6.18 14.79
C TYR A 88 -9.83 -5.43 15.73
N TYR A 89 -8.88 -4.65 15.19
CA TYR A 89 -7.91 -3.93 16.03
C TYR A 89 -8.56 -2.85 16.90
N ALA A 90 -9.61 -2.18 16.40
CA ALA A 90 -10.38 -1.22 17.20
C ALA A 90 -11.05 -1.89 18.41
N ALA A 91 -11.67 -3.04 18.19
CA ALA A 91 -12.36 -3.79 19.24
C ALA A 91 -11.40 -4.39 20.27
N THR A 92 -10.22 -4.83 19.83
CA THR A 92 -9.32 -5.59 20.69
C THR A 92 -8.17 -4.81 21.31
N SER A 93 -7.80 -3.68 20.70
CA SER A 93 -6.66 -2.87 21.12
C SER A 93 -7.04 -1.39 21.30
N GLY A 94 -8.31 -1.02 21.09
CA GLY A 94 -8.84 0.33 21.24
C GLY A 94 -8.68 1.20 20.00
N ALA A 95 -9.54 2.23 19.88
CA ALA A 95 -9.56 3.14 18.75
C ALA A 95 -8.26 3.95 18.58
N GLN A 96 -7.50 4.17 19.68
CA GLN A 96 -6.23 4.90 19.66
C GLN A 96 -5.19 4.21 18.76
N VAL A 97 -5.20 2.89 18.67
CA VAL A 97 -4.29 2.13 17.80
C VAL A 97 -4.49 2.48 16.32
N LEU A 98 -5.74 2.75 15.91
CA LEU A 98 -6.03 3.17 14.53
C LEU A 98 -5.38 4.53 14.22
N ILE A 99 -5.50 5.47 15.16
CA ILE A 99 -4.93 6.82 15.04
C ILE A 99 -3.40 6.74 14.97
N SER A 100 -2.78 5.96 15.86
CA SER A 100 -1.33 5.75 15.88
C SER A 100 -0.82 5.11 14.59
N ALA A 101 -1.49 4.06 14.10
CA ALA A 101 -1.13 3.39 12.87
C ALA A 101 -1.23 4.31 11.65
N PHE A 102 -2.37 4.99 11.48
CA PHE A 102 -2.58 5.90 10.36
C PHE A 102 -1.62 7.11 10.38
N THR A 103 -1.41 7.71 11.56
CA THR A 103 -0.45 8.80 11.74
C THR A 103 0.97 8.34 11.42
N GLY A 104 1.36 7.15 11.91
CA GLY A 104 2.65 6.54 11.59
C GLY A 104 2.82 6.31 10.09
N THR A 105 1.79 5.80 9.41
CA THR A 105 1.81 5.63 7.94
C THR A 105 2.01 6.97 7.23
N LEU A 106 1.27 8.02 7.61
CA LEU A 106 1.41 9.35 7.00
C LEU A 106 2.82 9.93 7.19
N VAL A 107 3.35 9.85 8.41
CA VAL A 107 4.69 10.37 8.72
C VAL A 107 5.76 9.61 7.93
N ILE A 108 5.73 8.28 7.96
CA ILE A 108 6.69 7.45 7.23
C ILE A 108 6.56 7.69 5.72
N PHE A 109 5.35 7.74 5.18
CA PHE A 109 5.13 8.01 3.76
C PHE A 109 5.66 9.39 3.35
N ALA A 110 5.40 10.42 4.16
CA ALA A 110 5.92 11.77 3.92
C ALA A 110 7.45 11.82 3.95
N VAL A 111 8.08 11.19 4.96
CA VAL A 111 9.54 11.14 5.08
C VAL A 111 10.15 10.36 3.90
N MET A 112 9.65 9.16 3.62
CA MET A 112 10.23 8.31 2.57
C MET A 112 10.00 8.88 1.17
N SER A 113 8.85 9.50 0.90
CA SER A 113 8.62 10.21 -0.37
C SER A 113 9.54 11.44 -0.53
N PHE A 114 9.75 12.20 0.55
CA PHE A 114 10.71 13.30 0.54
C PHE A 114 12.13 12.81 0.27
N VAL A 115 12.57 11.75 0.95
CA VAL A 115 13.88 11.14 0.72
C VAL A 115 14.00 10.61 -0.71
N GLY A 116 13.00 9.88 -1.23
CA GLY A 116 13.00 9.34 -2.59
C GLY A 116 13.12 10.42 -3.67
N THR A 117 12.38 11.52 -3.52
CA THR A 117 12.44 12.67 -4.45
C THR A 117 13.71 13.51 -4.32
N LYS A 118 14.29 13.63 -3.12
CA LYS A 118 15.50 14.44 -2.91
C LYS A 118 16.79 13.69 -3.17
N THR A 119 16.78 12.36 -3.06
CA THR A 119 17.98 11.54 -3.28
C THR A 119 18.50 11.72 -4.71
N LYS A 120 19.79 12.04 -4.83
CA LYS A 120 20.48 12.22 -6.12
C LYS A 120 20.89 10.90 -6.76
N LYS A 121 21.16 9.88 -5.93
CA LYS A 121 21.47 8.53 -6.39
C LYS A 121 20.24 7.89 -7.02
N ASP A 122 20.43 7.21 -8.15
CA ASP A 122 19.40 6.34 -8.70
C ASP A 122 19.30 5.05 -7.86
N LEU A 123 18.11 4.78 -7.35
CA LEU A 123 17.80 3.63 -6.51
C LEU A 123 17.29 2.44 -7.30
N SER A 124 17.38 2.47 -8.64
CA SER A 124 17.01 1.35 -9.53
C SER A 124 17.63 0.00 -9.12
N PHE A 125 18.84 0.01 -8.52
CA PHE A 125 19.51 -1.18 -7.98
C PHE A 125 18.72 -1.89 -6.86
N LEU A 126 17.80 -1.21 -6.16
CA LEU A 126 16.95 -1.80 -5.13
C LEU A 126 15.82 -2.66 -5.69
N SER A 127 15.51 -2.55 -6.98
CA SER A 127 14.35 -3.22 -7.60
C SER A 127 14.33 -4.74 -7.37
N GLY A 128 15.45 -5.42 -7.60
CA GLY A 128 15.58 -6.87 -7.39
C GLY A 128 15.47 -7.27 -5.92
N PHE A 129 16.10 -6.50 -5.02
CA PHE A 129 16.02 -6.73 -3.58
C PHE A 129 14.59 -6.56 -3.07
N LEU A 130 13.94 -5.45 -3.41
CA LEU A 130 12.58 -5.15 -2.96
C LEU A 130 11.57 -6.17 -3.49
N LEU A 131 11.67 -6.57 -4.77
CA LEU A 131 10.80 -7.60 -5.35
C LEU A 131 10.97 -8.95 -4.65
N THR A 132 12.21 -9.32 -4.29
CA THR A 132 12.50 -10.55 -3.56
C THR A 132 11.98 -10.48 -2.12
N ALA A 133 12.16 -9.35 -1.44
CA ALA A 133 11.63 -9.12 -0.10
C ALA A 133 10.10 -9.17 -0.07
N LEU A 134 9.44 -8.56 -1.07
CA LEU A 134 7.98 -8.65 -1.22
C LEU A 134 7.53 -10.09 -1.45
N LEU A 135 8.23 -10.84 -2.31
CA LEU A 135 7.91 -12.25 -2.54
C LEU A 135 8.07 -13.07 -1.26
N ALA A 136 9.10 -12.81 -0.44
CA ALA A 136 9.25 -13.44 0.86
C ALA A 136 8.06 -13.14 1.78
N LEU A 137 7.60 -11.87 1.85
CA LEU A 137 6.39 -11.51 2.60
C LEU A 137 5.14 -12.22 2.08
N VAL A 138 4.98 -12.36 0.76
CA VAL A 138 3.88 -13.12 0.14
C VAL A 138 3.93 -14.59 0.58
N VAL A 139 5.10 -15.22 0.57
CA VAL A 139 5.27 -16.61 1.02
C VAL A 139 4.96 -16.75 2.51
N ILE A 140 5.44 -15.83 3.35
CA ILE A 140 5.14 -15.78 4.79
C ILE A 140 3.62 -15.66 5.01
N GLY A 141 2.95 -14.77 4.28
CA GLY A 141 1.50 -14.60 4.33
C GLY A 141 0.74 -15.85 3.89
N LEU A 142 1.22 -16.54 2.85
CA LEU A 142 0.65 -17.80 2.38
C LEU A 142 0.76 -18.90 3.44
N ILE A 143 1.93 -19.05 4.06
CA ILE A 143 2.14 -20.04 5.11
C ILE A 143 1.21 -19.75 6.29
N ASN A 144 1.07 -18.48 6.68
CA ASN A 144 0.21 -18.07 7.80
C ASN A 144 -1.27 -18.42 7.60
N ILE A 145 -1.74 -18.60 6.36
CA ILE A 145 -3.12 -19.06 6.07
C ILE A 145 -3.31 -20.53 6.49
N PHE A 146 -2.32 -21.39 6.27
CA PHE A 146 -2.42 -22.83 6.56
C PHE A 146 -1.87 -23.20 7.94
N VAL A 147 -0.86 -22.45 8.40
CA VAL A 147 -0.19 -22.65 9.68
C VAL A 147 -0.15 -21.29 10.38
N PRO A 148 -1.20 -20.94 11.17
CA PRO A 148 -1.27 -19.65 11.83
C PRO A 148 -0.08 -19.42 12.77
N PHE A 149 0.59 -18.28 12.61
CA PHE A 149 1.74 -17.90 13.41
C PHE A 149 1.34 -17.31 14.77
N SER A 150 2.27 -17.37 15.73
CA SER A 150 2.10 -16.73 17.04
C SER A 150 2.04 -15.21 16.92
N SER A 151 1.42 -14.55 17.91
CA SER A 151 1.35 -13.09 17.98
C SER A 151 2.73 -12.42 17.87
N THR A 152 3.75 -12.97 18.52
CA THR A 152 5.14 -12.48 18.45
C THR A 152 5.74 -12.63 17.04
N ALA A 153 5.51 -13.76 16.37
CA ALA A 153 6.00 -13.95 15.01
C ALA A 153 5.33 -12.98 14.03
N LEU A 154 4.01 -12.77 14.19
CA LEU A 154 3.26 -11.79 13.41
C LEU A 154 3.71 -10.35 13.70
N PHE A 155 4.06 -10.02 14.95
CA PHE A 155 4.65 -8.74 15.31
C PHE A 155 6.00 -8.51 14.62
N VAL A 156 6.91 -9.48 14.64
CA VAL A 156 8.19 -9.39 13.93
C VAL A 156 7.98 -9.24 12.42
N ALA A 157 7.06 -10.02 11.83
CA ALA A 157 6.71 -9.88 10.42
C ALA A 157 6.20 -8.47 10.08
N SER A 158 5.45 -7.83 11.00
CA SER A 158 4.98 -6.45 10.81
C SER A 158 6.10 -5.42 10.78
N ILE A 159 7.16 -5.62 11.57
CA ILE A 159 8.34 -4.73 11.55
C ILE A 159 9.06 -4.85 10.21
N ILE A 160 9.27 -6.09 9.75
CA ILE A 160 9.91 -6.36 8.46
C ILE A 160 9.07 -5.76 7.32
N GLY A 161 7.75 -6.01 7.33
CA GLY A 161 6.82 -5.43 6.35
C GLY A 161 6.86 -3.91 6.34
N THR A 162 6.84 -3.27 7.52
CA THR A 162 6.95 -1.81 7.66
C THR A 162 8.21 -1.29 6.97
N VAL A 163 9.37 -1.90 7.22
CA VAL A 163 10.63 -1.50 6.58
C VAL A 163 10.58 -1.70 5.06
N VAL A 164 10.09 -2.85 4.59
CA VAL A 164 10.00 -3.16 3.15
C VAL A 164 9.11 -2.17 2.42
N PHE A 165 7.89 -1.90 2.92
CA PHE A 165 6.98 -0.96 2.28
C PHE A 165 7.44 0.50 2.40
N SER A 166 8.13 0.85 3.49
CA SER A 166 8.81 2.15 3.59
C SER A 166 9.85 2.33 2.49
N LEU A 167 10.71 1.32 2.28
CA LEU A 167 11.73 1.34 1.23
C LEU A 167 11.11 1.35 -0.17
N TYR A 168 9.98 0.68 -0.38
CA TYR A 168 9.23 0.77 -1.63
C TYR A 168 8.72 2.18 -1.91
N ILE A 169 8.18 2.90 -0.91
CA ILE A 169 7.76 4.30 -1.09
C ILE A 169 8.96 5.15 -1.54
N MET A 170 10.09 5.04 -0.84
CA MET A 170 11.31 5.76 -1.22
C MET A 170 11.76 5.41 -2.65
N TYR A 171 11.73 4.13 -3.00
CA TYR A 171 12.09 3.63 -4.32
C TYR A 171 11.14 4.13 -5.41
N ASP A 172 9.82 4.08 -5.21
CA ASP A 172 8.84 4.45 -6.22
C ASP A 172 8.88 5.96 -6.51
N PHE A 173 9.06 6.80 -5.47
CA PHE A 173 9.29 8.24 -5.67
C PHE A 173 10.61 8.54 -6.39
N ASN A 174 11.69 7.83 -6.05
CA ASN A 174 12.97 7.97 -6.75
C ASN A 174 12.86 7.52 -8.22
N ARG A 175 12.15 6.41 -8.47
CA ARG A 175 11.90 5.87 -9.80
C ARG A 175 11.11 6.87 -10.65
N MET A 176 9.99 7.43 -10.15
CA MET A 176 9.21 8.45 -10.87
C MET A 176 10.06 9.69 -11.22
N LYS A 177 10.96 10.08 -10.32
CA LYS A 177 11.89 11.18 -10.58
C LYS A 177 12.91 10.86 -11.68
N ASN A 178 13.43 9.63 -11.74
CA ASN A 178 14.53 9.28 -12.65
C ASN A 178 14.04 8.74 -14.00
N MET A 179 12.89 8.08 -14.05
CA MET A 179 12.33 7.51 -15.29
C MET A 179 11.51 8.55 -16.06
N ASP A 180 11.46 8.42 -17.37
CA ASP A 180 10.46 9.11 -18.19
C ASP A 180 9.25 8.21 -18.37
N PHE A 181 8.06 8.79 -18.25
CA PHE A 181 6.78 8.10 -18.38
C PHE A 181 5.74 9.04 -18.97
N THR A 182 4.63 8.49 -19.46
CA THR A 182 3.52 9.24 -20.04
C THR A 182 2.29 9.16 -19.14
N ASP A 183 1.24 9.91 -19.48
CA ASP A 183 -0.05 9.89 -18.75
C ASP A 183 -0.65 8.48 -18.63
N GLU A 184 -0.35 7.57 -19.57
CA GLU A 184 -0.81 6.17 -19.54
C GLU A 184 -0.27 5.37 -18.35
N ALA A 185 0.89 5.75 -17.80
CA ALA A 185 1.48 5.08 -16.65
C ALA A 185 0.92 5.59 -15.31
N VAL A 186 0.20 6.72 -15.31
CA VAL A 186 -0.27 7.39 -14.09
C VAL A 186 -1.11 6.47 -13.18
N PRO A 187 -2.11 5.71 -13.70
CA PRO A 187 -2.92 4.86 -12.82
C PRO A 187 -2.13 3.71 -12.21
N LEU A 188 -1.16 3.14 -12.96
CA LEU A 188 -0.30 2.08 -12.45
C LEU A 188 0.63 2.59 -11.34
N LEU A 189 1.25 3.75 -11.54
CA LEU A 189 2.12 4.36 -10.53
C LEU A 189 1.33 4.74 -9.26
N ALA A 190 0.13 5.29 -9.43
CA ALA A 190 -0.76 5.60 -8.31
C ALA A 190 -1.20 4.32 -7.57
N LEU A 191 -1.45 3.22 -8.28
CA LEU A 191 -1.79 1.93 -7.68
C LEU A 191 -0.63 1.33 -6.89
N ASN A 192 0.63 1.47 -7.36
CA ASN A 192 1.80 1.05 -6.60
C ASN A 192 1.91 1.82 -5.28
N LEU A 193 1.78 3.16 -5.33
CA LEU A 193 1.79 3.99 -4.11
C LEU A 193 0.64 3.63 -3.15
N TYR A 194 -0.55 3.33 -3.68
CA TYR A 194 -1.68 2.84 -2.87
C TYR A 194 -1.34 1.52 -2.17
N LEU A 195 -0.78 0.56 -2.90
CA LEU A 195 -0.42 -0.74 -2.36
C LEU A 195 0.69 -0.63 -1.31
N ASP A 196 1.64 0.28 -1.49
CA ASP A 196 2.63 0.54 -0.44
C ASP A 196 2.01 1.17 0.79
N PHE A 197 1.14 2.17 0.61
CA PHE A 197 0.49 2.85 1.70
C PHE A 197 -0.38 1.91 2.53
N ILE A 198 -1.24 1.11 1.87
CA ILE A 198 -2.16 0.22 2.56
C ILE A 198 -1.42 -0.91 3.28
N ASN A 199 -0.39 -1.50 2.66
CA ASN A 199 0.39 -2.54 3.33
C ASN A 199 1.23 -1.97 4.48
N LEU A 200 1.80 -0.77 4.34
CA LEU A 200 2.46 -0.07 5.45
C LEU A 200 1.48 0.19 6.61
N PHE A 201 0.27 0.65 6.30
CA PHE A 201 -0.78 0.86 7.30
C PHE A 201 -1.14 -0.43 8.04
N LEU A 202 -1.38 -1.53 7.33
CA LEU A 202 -1.70 -2.81 7.95
C LEU A 202 -0.57 -3.36 8.83
N ASN A 203 0.68 -3.20 8.39
CA ASN A 203 1.83 -3.57 9.21
C ASN A 203 1.93 -2.72 10.49
N LEU A 204 1.78 -1.40 10.40
CA LEU A 204 1.78 -0.53 11.58
C LEU A 204 0.57 -0.77 12.49
N LEU A 205 -0.59 -1.06 11.92
CA LEU A 205 -1.79 -1.41 12.66
C LEU A 205 -1.57 -2.66 13.51
N ARG A 206 -0.94 -3.68 12.91
CA ARG A 206 -0.53 -4.87 13.65
C ARG A 206 0.52 -4.57 14.72
N PHE A 207 1.53 -3.77 14.38
CA PHE A 207 2.59 -3.39 15.30
C PHE A 207 2.05 -2.72 16.56
N PHE A 208 1.27 -1.64 16.41
CA PHE A 208 0.67 -0.93 17.55
C PHE A 208 -0.40 -1.76 18.25
N GLY A 209 -1.14 -2.59 17.51
CA GLY A 209 -2.13 -3.49 18.08
C GLY A 209 -1.51 -4.55 19.01
N PHE A 210 -0.31 -5.04 18.68
CA PHE A 210 0.47 -5.93 19.54
C PHE A 210 0.96 -5.20 20.80
N LEU A 211 1.60 -4.03 20.63
CA LEU A 211 2.14 -3.24 21.75
C LEU A 211 1.09 -2.74 22.76
N SER A 212 -0.19 -2.72 22.38
CA SER A 212 -1.27 -2.25 23.27
C SER A 212 -1.93 -3.40 24.05
N ARG A 213 -1.61 -4.65 23.71
CA ARG A 213 -2.18 -5.85 24.32
C ARG A 213 -1.26 -6.52 25.34
N ASP A 214 0.04 -6.27 25.24
CA ASP A 214 1.09 -6.71 26.16
C ASP A 214 1.47 -5.58 27.13
#